data_AF-A0A533UG21-F1
#
_entry.id   AF-A0A533UG21-F1
#
_cell.length_a   1.000
_cell.length_b   1.000
_cell.length_c   1.000
_cell.angle_alpha   90.00
_cell.angle_beta   90.00
_cell.angle_gamma   90.00
#
_symmetry.space_group_name_H-M   'P 1'
#
loop_
_entity.id
_entity.type
_entity.pdbx_description
1 polymer ?
#
loop_
_entity_poly.entity_id
_entity_poly.type
_entity_poly.pdbx_seq_one_letter_code
_entity_poly.pdbx_strand_id
1 'polypeptide(L)'
;MTTASNLSTDQTDISTTNVPSPNSIPTAQSIFDSGTMTLPPSVSGVIIFIPDEAHHPPTDQKTISPKNPNYLPNTLEIPEGTEVGFVHDDPNHIHVGIVKDKDGTTVWTTIPVKFPDGSDPKTLSVSGSPYGISDKQYSPPMEGKIVVTSEKSTGVLTVGGFFCPTKQLPDCKSQFSKAGFQILSEHNFDTKSVQKDINGPNTLLIYSTTLPVKDAITSLGPIIKLLPYK
;
A
#
# COMPACT_ATOMS: atom_id res chain seq x y z
N MET A 1 -31.15 -63.93 7.76
CA MET A 1 -29.81 -63.29 7.79
C MET A 1 -29.59 -62.81 6.37
N THR A 2 -29.55 -61.52 6.02
CA THR A 2 -28.83 -60.42 6.66
C THR A 2 -29.55 -59.11 6.29
N THR A 3 -29.73 -58.23 7.28
CA THR A 3 -30.32 -56.88 7.16
C THR A 3 -29.36 -55.92 6.46
N ALA A 4 -29.85 -55.21 5.43
CA ALA A 4 -29.16 -54.07 4.84
C ALA A 4 -29.43 -52.82 5.70
N SER A 5 -28.39 -52.29 6.34
CA SER A 5 -28.45 -51.01 7.05
C SER A 5 -28.22 -49.86 6.07
N ASN A 6 -29.23 -48.99 5.95
CA ASN A 6 -29.10 -47.65 5.41
C ASN A 6 -28.23 -46.81 6.36
N LEU A 7 -27.08 -46.33 5.88
CA LEU A 7 -26.41 -45.17 6.46
C LEU A 7 -26.70 -43.96 5.57
N SER A 8 -27.61 -43.14 6.06
CA SER A 8 -27.79 -41.75 5.64
C SER A 8 -26.64 -40.94 6.22
N THR A 9 -25.76 -40.43 5.35
CA THR A 9 -24.82 -39.37 5.73
C THR A 9 -25.45 -38.03 5.41
N ASP A 10 -26.04 -37.41 6.44
CA ASP A 10 -26.23 -35.96 6.48
C ASP A 10 -24.85 -35.31 6.39
N GLN A 11 -24.54 -34.73 5.23
CA GLN A 11 -23.40 -33.85 5.08
C GLN A 11 -23.93 -32.43 5.26
N THR A 12 -23.76 -31.94 6.49
CA THR A 12 -24.02 -30.56 6.86
C THR A 12 -23.20 -29.62 5.99
N ASP A 13 -23.94 -28.69 5.38
CA ASP A 13 -23.47 -27.59 4.55
C ASP A 13 -22.46 -26.74 5.34
N ILE A 14 -21.17 -26.92 5.07
CA ILE A 14 -20.13 -26.05 5.57
C ILE A 14 -20.15 -24.83 4.66
N SER A 15 -20.82 -23.76 5.11
CA SER A 15 -20.70 -22.42 4.55
C SER A 15 -19.23 -22.07 4.39
N THR A 16 -18.74 -22.19 3.16
CA THR A 16 -17.46 -21.62 2.75
C THR A 16 -17.60 -20.12 2.86
N THR A 17 -16.95 -19.54 3.86
CA THR A 17 -16.65 -18.11 3.86
C THR A 17 -15.91 -17.82 2.55
N ASN A 18 -16.58 -17.14 1.62
CA ASN A 18 -15.96 -16.63 0.40
C ASN A 18 -14.89 -15.63 0.81
N VAL A 19 -13.64 -16.09 0.97
CA VAL A 19 -12.49 -15.20 0.99
C VAL A 19 -12.44 -14.56 -0.39
N PRO A 20 -12.61 -13.23 -0.51
CA PRO A 20 -12.64 -12.59 -1.81
C PRO A 20 -11.30 -12.79 -2.52
N SER A 21 -11.36 -13.14 -3.80
CA SER A 21 -10.19 -13.54 -4.60
C SER A 21 -9.23 -12.35 -4.80
N PRO A 22 -7.92 -12.51 -4.52
CA PRO A 22 -6.89 -11.49 -4.79
C PRO A 22 -6.72 -11.14 -6.29
N ASN A 23 -7.35 -11.90 -7.19
CA ASN A 23 -7.10 -11.85 -8.64
C ASN A 23 -7.49 -10.53 -9.33
N SER A 24 -8.16 -9.61 -8.64
CA SER A 24 -8.51 -8.27 -9.16
C SER A 24 -7.61 -7.15 -8.63
N ILE A 25 -6.68 -7.44 -7.72
CA ILE A 25 -5.69 -6.45 -7.26
C ILE A 25 -4.67 -6.24 -8.39
N PRO A 26 -4.37 -4.98 -8.81
CA PRO A 26 -3.43 -4.72 -9.89
C PRO A 26 -2.03 -5.26 -9.61
N THR A 27 -1.32 -5.67 -10.66
CA THR A 27 0.04 -6.19 -10.54
C THR A 27 1.05 -5.07 -10.28
N ALA A 28 2.18 -5.42 -9.65
CA ALA A 28 3.32 -4.53 -9.43
C ALA A 28 3.73 -3.81 -10.71
N GLN A 29 3.85 -4.53 -11.83
CA GLN A 29 4.22 -3.94 -13.12
C GLN A 29 3.20 -2.89 -13.58
N SER A 30 1.90 -3.20 -13.51
CA SER A 30 0.85 -2.26 -13.90
C SER A 30 0.90 -0.97 -13.09
N ILE A 31 1.16 -1.06 -11.78
CA ILE A 31 1.27 0.10 -10.89
C ILE A 31 2.57 0.87 -11.13
N PHE A 32 3.67 0.17 -11.41
CA PHE A 32 4.94 0.80 -11.76
C PHE A 32 4.82 1.64 -13.04
N ASP A 33 4.21 1.08 -14.09
CA ASP A 33 4.09 1.71 -15.40
C ASP A 33 3.09 2.87 -15.41
N SER A 34 1.98 2.73 -14.67
CA SER A 34 0.89 3.71 -14.67
C SER A 34 0.98 4.77 -13.57
N GLY A 35 1.59 4.44 -12.43
CA GLY A 35 1.49 5.24 -11.20
C GLY A 35 0.14 5.13 -10.48
N THR A 36 -0.75 4.24 -10.94
CA THR A 36 -2.12 4.10 -10.46
C THR A 36 -2.37 2.72 -9.89
N MET A 37 -3.08 2.67 -8.76
CA MET A 37 -3.62 1.44 -8.18
C MET A 37 -5.14 1.60 -7.99
N THR A 38 -5.92 0.87 -8.79
CA THR A 38 -7.38 0.79 -8.66
C THR A 38 -7.73 -0.48 -7.89
N LEU A 39 -8.35 -0.32 -6.71
CA LEU A 39 -8.58 -1.41 -5.78
C LEU A 39 -10.02 -1.94 -5.84
N PRO A 40 -10.22 -3.26 -5.76
CA PRO A 40 -11.54 -3.88 -5.74
C PRO A 40 -12.24 -3.78 -4.38
N PRO A 41 -13.57 -4.01 -4.30
CA PRO A 41 -14.36 -4.06 -3.06
C PRO A 41 -13.84 -4.98 -1.96
N SER A 42 -13.03 -5.97 -2.33
CA SER A 42 -12.43 -6.92 -1.40
C SER A 42 -11.41 -6.28 -0.45
N VAL A 43 -11.00 -5.04 -0.74
CA VAL A 43 -10.06 -4.28 0.07
C VAL A 43 -10.83 -3.42 1.07
N SER A 44 -10.55 -3.63 2.36
CA SER A 44 -11.03 -2.81 3.48
C SER A 44 -10.00 -1.80 3.97
N GLY A 45 -8.73 -2.02 3.66
CA GLY A 45 -7.63 -1.16 4.08
C GLY A 45 -6.56 -1.00 3.00
N VAL A 46 -5.91 0.14 2.96
CA VAL A 46 -4.77 0.38 2.07
C VAL A 46 -3.70 1.21 2.75
N ILE A 47 -2.44 0.82 2.53
CA ILE A 47 -1.26 1.53 3.03
C ILE A 47 -0.54 2.15 1.83
N ILE A 48 -0.46 3.48 1.81
CA ILE A 48 0.33 4.25 0.85
C ILE A 48 1.76 4.32 1.38
N PHE A 49 2.70 3.89 0.55
CA PHE A 49 4.12 3.88 0.89
C PHE A 49 4.79 5.19 0.45
N ILE A 50 5.51 5.84 1.36
CA ILE A 50 6.36 7.00 1.08
C ILE A 50 7.78 6.45 0.87
N PRO A 51 8.28 6.38 -0.38
CA PRO A 51 9.59 5.82 -0.68
C PRO A 51 10.74 6.69 -0.18
N ASP A 52 11.94 6.12 -0.13
CA ASP A 52 13.15 6.90 0.10
C ASP A 52 13.31 8.05 -0.91
N GLU A 53 13.83 9.19 -0.43
CA GLU A 53 14.01 10.44 -1.16
C GLU A 53 12.70 11.03 -1.75
N ALA A 54 11.54 10.62 -1.23
CA ALA A 54 10.22 11.02 -1.72
C ALA A 54 9.95 12.53 -1.63
N HIS A 55 10.70 13.28 -0.83
CA HIS A 55 10.55 14.73 -0.73
C HIS A 55 11.10 15.48 -1.97
N HIS A 56 11.83 14.81 -2.86
CA HIS A 56 12.35 15.41 -4.07
C HIS A 56 11.34 15.38 -5.24
N PRO A 57 11.29 16.42 -6.08
CA PRO A 57 10.56 16.36 -7.34
C PRO A 57 11.25 15.40 -8.33
N PRO A 58 10.51 14.77 -9.28
CA PRO A 58 11.07 13.87 -10.28
C PRO A 58 12.21 14.48 -11.11
N THR A 59 12.19 15.80 -11.31
CA THR A 59 13.19 16.56 -12.07
C THR A 59 14.59 16.47 -11.46
N ASP A 60 14.69 16.19 -10.16
CA ASP A 60 15.98 16.08 -9.47
C ASP A 60 16.69 14.76 -9.76
N GLN A 61 15.99 13.79 -10.40
CA GLN A 61 16.50 12.44 -10.67
C GLN A 61 16.94 11.72 -9.39
N LYS A 62 16.23 11.98 -8.28
CA LYS A 62 16.49 11.40 -6.96
C LYS A 62 15.42 10.43 -6.50
N THR A 63 14.36 10.19 -7.26
CA THR A 63 13.25 9.33 -6.81
C THR A 63 13.43 7.88 -7.28
N ILE A 64 12.86 6.93 -6.54
CA ILE A 64 12.91 5.50 -6.88
C ILE A 64 12.16 5.20 -8.19
N SER A 65 10.97 5.80 -8.37
CA SER A 65 10.14 5.60 -9.55
C SER A 65 9.69 6.94 -10.12
N PRO A 66 9.80 7.16 -11.44
CA PRO A 66 9.34 8.41 -12.06
C PRO A 66 7.81 8.56 -12.03
N LYS A 67 7.07 7.45 -11.92
CA LYS A 67 5.59 7.43 -11.89
C LYS A 67 5.02 7.35 -10.48
N ASN A 68 5.83 6.95 -9.51
CA ASN A 68 5.51 6.91 -8.09
C ASN A 68 6.59 7.66 -7.29
N PRO A 69 6.81 8.96 -7.56
CA PRO A 69 7.97 9.68 -7.03
C PRO A 69 7.85 10.00 -5.54
N ASN A 70 6.67 10.44 -5.09
CA ASN A 70 6.45 10.88 -3.71
C ASN A 70 5.62 9.88 -2.90
N TYR A 71 4.74 9.14 -3.57
CA TYR A 71 3.85 8.16 -2.98
C TYR A 71 3.73 6.94 -3.91
N LEU A 72 3.61 5.75 -3.32
CA LEU A 72 3.36 4.50 -4.02
C LEU A 72 2.03 3.90 -3.53
N PRO A 73 0.99 3.86 -4.39
CA PRO A 73 0.93 4.49 -5.73
C PRO A 73 0.85 6.02 -5.66
N ASN A 74 1.14 6.70 -6.78
CA ASN A 74 0.93 8.15 -6.89
C ASN A 74 -0.56 8.52 -6.98
N THR A 75 -1.35 7.68 -7.66
CA THR A 75 -2.81 7.75 -7.69
C THR A 75 -3.41 6.46 -7.16
N LEU A 76 -4.25 6.60 -6.15
CA LEU A 76 -4.99 5.50 -5.55
C LEU A 76 -6.48 5.65 -5.85
N GLU A 77 -7.13 4.60 -6.32
CA GLU A 77 -8.59 4.57 -6.48
C GLU A 77 -9.16 3.46 -5.60
N ILE A 78 -10.07 3.80 -4.69
CA ILE A 78 -10.57 2.90 -3.65
C ILE A 78 -12.10 2.88 -3.58
N PRO A 79 -12.70 1.75 -3.18
CA PRO A 79 -14.10 1.69 -2.77
C PRO A 79 -14.37 2.55 -1.54
N GLU A 80 -15.56 3.13 -1.44
CA GLU A 80 -16.01 3.85 -0.26
C GLU A 80 -16.07 2.94 0.97
N GLY A 81 -15.59 3.44 2.10
CA GLY A 81 -15.44 2.68 3.34
C GLY A 81 -14.05 2.08 3.54
N THR A 82 -13.19 2.10 2.51
CA THR A 82 -11.78 1.68 2.65
C THR A 82 -11.03 2.64 3.57
N GLU A 83 -10.32 2.09 4.54
CA GLU A 83 -9.44 2.82 5.44
C GLU A 83 -8.06 3.04 4.79
N VAL A 84 -7.52 4.26 4.86
CA VAL A 84 -6.22 4.63 4.27
C VAL A 84 -5.24 4.98 5.37
N GLY A 85 -4.00 4.50 5.27
CA GLY A 85 -2.87 4.94 6.10
C GLY A 85 -1.61 5.13 5.27
N PHE A 86 -0.60 5.75 5.88
CA PHE A 86 0.72 5.95 5.27
C PHE A 86 1.79 5.19 6.05
N VAL A 87 2.84 4.74 5.36
CA VAL A 87 4.06 4.23 5.97
C VAL A 87 5.28 4.83 5.29
N HIS A 88 6.37 5.01 6.03
CA HIS A 88 7.47 5.88 5.64
C HIS A 88 8.83 5.18 5.62
N ASP A 89 9.50 5.29 4.48
CA ASP A 89 10.83 4.72 4.18
C ASP A 89 11.83 5.80 3.71
N ASP A 90 11.67 7.07 4.10
CA ASP A 90 12.60 8.17 3.74
C ASP A 90 13.42 8.58 4.98
N PRO A 91 14.59 7.97 5.24
CA PRO A 91 15.36 8.17 6.46
C PRO A 91 15.73 9.64 6.68
N ASN A 92 15.85 10.04 7.95
CA ASN A 92 16.16 11.42 8.37
C ASN A 92 15.10 12.49 8.02
N HIS A 93 14.00 12.09 7.39
CA HIS A 93 12.88 12.95 7.06
C HIS A 93 11.66 12.69 7.95
N ILE A 94 10.80 13.71 8.08
CA ILE A 94 9.51 13.62 8.78
C ILE A 94 8.46 14.13 7.81
N HIS A 95 7.40 13.36 7.62
CA HIS A 95 6.31 13.73 6.73
C HIS A 95 5.06 14.04 7.51
N VAL A 96 4.32 15.05 7.06
CA VAL A 96 3.00 15.39 7.58
C VAL A 96 2.08 15.52 6.37
N GLY A 97 1.34 14.45 6.10
CA GLY A 97 0.40 14.38 5.01
C GLY A 97 -0.77 15.32 5.25
N ILE A 98 -1.07 16.15 4.26
CA ILE A 98 -2.24 17.02 4.18
C ILE A 98 -3.11 16.48 3.06
N VAL A 99 -4.31 16.02 3.42
CA VAL A 99 -5.29 15.53 2.45
C VAL A 99 -6.41 16.54 2.34
N LYS A 100 -6.61 17.03 1.12
CA LYS A 100 -7.65 18.01 0.76
C LYS A 100 -8.70 17.37 -0.12
N ASP A 101 -9.96 17.70 0.11
CA ASP A 101 -11.06 17.29 -0.76
C ASP A 101 -11.08 18.06 -2.09
N LYS A 102 -12.03 17.70 -2.96
CA LYS A 102 -12.24 18.33 -4.27
C LYS A 102 -12.48 19.84 -4.24
N ASP A 103 -12.92 20.38 -3.10
CA ASP A 103 -13.20 21.80 -2.91
C ASP A 103 -11.98 22.54 -2.30
N GLY A 104 -10.88 21.82 -2.06
CA GLY A 104 -9.64 22.34 -1.49
C GLY A 104 -9.62 22.41 0.03
N THR A 105 -10.63 21.86 0.71
CA THR A 105 -10.72 21.85 2.17
C THR A 105 -9.85 20.75 2.74
N THR A 106 -9.00 21.05 3.72
CA THR A 106 -8.24 20.03 4.45
C THR A 106 -9.19 19.18 5.29
N VAL A 107 -9.33 17.90 4.93
CA VAL A 107 -10.20 16.93 5.63
C VAL A 107 -9.41 16.01 6.56
N TRP A 108 -8.11 15.92 6.36
CA TRP A 108 -7.22 15.09 7.16
C TRP A 108 -5.80 15.66 7.15
N THR A 109 -5.20 15.72 8.33
CA THR A 109 -3.78 15.99 8.54
C THR A 109 -3.26 14.83 9.35
N THR A 110 -2.29 14.09 8.82
CA THR A 110 -1.73 12.94 9.53
C THR A 110 -1.00 13.39 10.79
N ILE A 111 -0.86 12.49 11.76
CA ILE A 111 0.24 12.63 12.72
C ILE A 111 1.59 12.66 11.97
N PRO A 112 2.64 13.29 12.53
CA PRO A 112 3.97 13.25 11.93
C PRO A 112 4.44 11.80 11.75
N VAL A 113 4.67 11.41 10.50
CA VAL A 113 5.19 10.10 10.11
C VAL A 113 6.71 10.17 10.17
N LYS A 114 7.31 9.37 11.03
CA LYS A 114 8.76 9.34 11.28
C LYS A 114 9.34 8.01 10.86
N PHE A 115 10.55 8.00 10.32
CA PHE A 115 11.21 6.75 9.95
C PHE A 115 11.65 5.93 11.18
N PRO A 116 11.41 4.60 11.22
CA PRO A 116 10.43 3.83 10.45
C PRO A 116 9.11 3.72 11.23
N ASP A 117 8.02 4.28 10.69
CA ASP A 117 6.67 4.26 11.28
C ASP A 117 5.63 4.68 10.24
N GLY A 118 4.36 4.72 10.64
CA GLY A 118 3.25 5.18 9.80
C GLY A 118 2.32 6.18 10.47
N SER A 119 1.31 6.62 9.72
CA SER A 119 0.30 7.57 10.20
C SER A 119 -0.80 6.89 11.03
N ASP A 120 -1.65 7.71 11.65
CA ASP A 120 -3.02 7.32 11.96
C ASP A 120 -3.77 6.93 10.67
N PRO A 121 -4.71 5.97 10.69
CA PRO A 121 -5.51 5.66 9.53
C PRO A 121 -6.79 6.51 9.46
N LYS A 122 -7.36 6.67 8.26
CA LYS A 122 -8.57 7.45 8.02
C LYS A 122 -9.43 6.88 6.89
N THR A 123 -10.74 6.79 7.09
CA THR A 123 -11.72 6.58 6.01
C THR A 123 -12.10 7.91 5.36
N LEU A 124 -12.08 7.94 4.04
CA LEU A 124 -12.48 9.09 3.22
C LEU A 124 -13.85 8.84 2.57
N SER A 125 -14.63 9.91 2.39
CA SER A 125 -16.00 9.85 1.85
C SER A 125 -15.99 10.01 0.33
N VAL A 126 -16.92 9.34 -0.36
CA VAL A 126 -17.12 9.58 -1.80
C VAL A 126 -17.50 11.04 -2.09
N SER A 127 -18.15 11.73 -1.15
CA SER A 127 -18.59 13.13 -1.33
C SER A 127 -17.45 14.15 -1.44
N GLY A 128 -16.27 13.84 -0.88
CA GLY A 128 -15.08 14.70 -0.98
C GLY A 128 -14.13 14.32 -2.10
N SER A 129 -14.40 13.23 -2.82
CA SER A 129 -13.56 12.72 -3.91
C SER A 129 -13.61 13.64 -5.14
N PRO A 130 -12.49 13.80 -5.89
CA PRO A 130 -11.15 13.29 -5.59
C PRO A 130 -10.45 14.09 -4.50
N TYR A 131 -9.53 13.44 -3.80
CA TYR A 131 -8.67 14.04 -2.79
C TYR A 131 -7.26 14.26 -3.32
N GLY A 132 -6.69 15.43 -3.03
CA GLY A 132 -5.26 15.70 -3.22
C GLY A 132 -4.48 15.38 -1.95
N ILE A 133 -3.30 14.76 -2.10
CA ILE A 133 -2.32 14.54 -1.04
C ILE A 133 -1.16 15.51 -1.26
N SER A 134 -0.73 16.18 -0.20
CA SER A 134 0.53 16.93 -0.20
C SER A 134 1.27 16.77 1.13
N ASP A 135 2.55 17.12 1.17
CA ASP A 135 3.29 17.23 2.43
C ASP A 135 3.36 18.68 2.94
N LYS A 136 3.30 18.86 4.26
CA LYS A 136 3.34 20.18 4.90
C LYS A 136 4.71 20.87 4.83
N GLN A 137 5.81 20.12 4.80
CA GLN A 137 7.16 20.62 5.05
C GLN A 137 7.92 21.00 3.77
N TYR A 138 7.66 20.33 2.66
CA TYR A 138 8.52 20.41 1.47
C TYR A 138 8.01 21.39 0.40
N SER A 139 8.96 22.00 -0.32
CA SER A 139 8.72 22.92 -1.44
C SER A 139 9.72 22.63 -2.57
N PRO A 140 9.27 22.22 -3.78
CA PRO A 140 7.86 22.03 -4.16
C PRO A 140 7.17 20.96 -3.31
N PRO A 141 5.85 21.05 -3.12
CA PRO A 141 5.13 20.07 -2.32
C PRO A 141 5.22 18.69 -2.99
N MET A 142 5.29 17.66 -2.16
CA MET A 142 4.98 16.29 -2.60
C MET A 142 3.55 16.25 -3.11
N GLU A 143 3.26 15.45 -4.14
CA GLU A 143 1.92 15.39 -4.74
C GLU A 143 1.44 13.94 -4.90
N GLY A 144 0.20 13.69 -4.51
CA GLY A 144 -0.49 12.41 -4.72
C GLY A 144 -2.00 12.61 -4.82
N LYS A 145 -2.73 11.53 -5.15
CA LYS A 145 -4.19 11.61 -5.35
C LYS A 145 -4.89 10.35 -4.82
N ILE A 146 -6.03 10.55 -4.17
CA ILE A 146 -6.94 9.46 -3.79
C ILE A 146 -8.30 9.72 -4.43
N VAL A 147 -8.84 8.75 -5.15
CA VAL A 147 -10.19 8.76 -5.69
C VAL A 147 -11.01 7.75 -4.92
N VAL A 148 -12.02 8.21 -4.20
CA VAL A 148 -13.03 7.33 -3.60
C VAL A 148 -14.15 7.15 -4.61
N THR A 149 -14.45 5.90 -4.96
CA THR A 149 -15.55 5.51 -5.84
C THR A 149 -16.83 5.24 -5.04
N SER A 150 -17.99 5.21 -5.69
CA SER A 150 -19.27 4.92 -5.02
C SER A 150 -19.47 3.44 -4.66
N GLU A 151 -18.59 2.56 -5.16
CA GLU A 151 -18.63 1.14 -4.82
C GLU A 151 -18.25 0.95 -3.35
N LYS A 152 -18.94 0.07 -2.62
CA LYS A 152 -18.68 -0.13 -1.19
C LYS A 152 -17.59 -1.17 -0.98
N SER A 153 -16.66 -0.87 -0.08
CA SER A 153 -15.78 -1.88 0.48
C SER A 153 -16.61 -2.92 1.26
N THR A 154 -16.35 -4.20 1.00
CA THR A 154 -17.06 -5.34 1.61
C THR A 154 -16.12 -6.46 2.07
N GLY A 155 -14.84 -6.37 1.73
CA GLY A 155 -13.86 -7.38 2.10
C GLY A 155 -13.14 -7.10 3.42
N VAL A 156 -12.02 -7.78 3.59
CA VAL A 156 -11.21 -7.78 4.82
C VAL A 156 -9.72 -7.56 4.53
N LEU A 157 -9.35 -7.36 3.28
CA LEU A 157 -7.95 -7.25 2.88
C LEU A 157 -7.43 -5.84 3.14
N THR A 158 -6.28 -5.76 3.78
CA THR A 158 -5.40 -4.60 3.76
C THR A 158 -4.33 -4.83 2.69
N VAL A 159 -4.12 -3.87 1.80
CA VAL A 159 -3.17 -3.99 0.68
C VAL A 159 -2.19 -2.81 0.63
N GLY A 160 -1.06 -2.98 -0.05
CA GLY A 160 -0.13 -1.89 -0.27
C GLY A 160 0.96 -2.23 -1.27
N GLY A 161 1.73 -1.21 -1.64
CA GLY A 161 2.97 -1.33 -2.41
C GLY A 161 4.19 -1.20 -1.50
N PHE A 162 5.32 -1.78 -1.93
CA PHE A 162 6.59 -1.68 -1.21
C PHE A 162 7.76 -1.76 -2.19
N PHE A 163 8.73 -0.85 -2.10
CA PHE A 163 9.98 -0.98 -2.83
C PHE A 163 11.03 -1.70 -1.98
N CYS A 164 11.71 -2.67 -2.57
CA CYS A 164 12.81 -3.39 -1.95
C CYS A 164 13.97 -3.48 -2.95
N PRO A 165 15.22 -3.16 -2.57
CA PRO A 165 16.36 -3.42 -3.43
C PRO A 165 16.39 -4.88 -3.84
N THR A 166 16.58 -5.18 -5.14
CA THR A 166 16.44 -6.54 -5.65
C THR A 166 17.39 -7.53 -4.97
N LYS A 167 18.56 -7.06 -4.52
CA LYS A 167 19.52 -7.87 -3.75
C LYS A 167 18.98 -8.33 -2.39
N GLN A 168 18.05 -7.59 -1.79
CA GLN A 168 17.42 -7.89 -0.50
C GLN A 168 16.06 -8.59 -0.65
N LEU A 169 15.59 -8.81 -1.87
CA LEU A 169 14.27 -9.40 -2.13
C LEU A 169 14.02 -10.71 -1.36
N PRO A 170 14.96 -11.67 -1.26
CA PRO A 170 14.74 -12.88 -0.47
C PRO A 170 14.45 -12.58 1.02
N ASP A 171 15.17 -11.62 1.61
CA ASP A 171 14.98 -11.22 2.99
C ASP A 171 13.67 -10.47 3.18
N CYS A 172 13.37 -9.51 2.29
CA CYS A 172 12.07 -8.81 2.26
C CYS A 172 10.91 -9.83 2.26
N LYS A 173 10.91 -10.79 1.33
CA LYS A 173 9.85 -11.82 1.23
C LYS A 173 9.73 -12.67 2.50
N SER A 174 10.87 -13.07 3.09
CA SER A 174 10.90 -13.80 4.35
C SER A 174 10.28 -12.98 5.49
N GLN A 175 10.62 -11.70 5.61
CA GLN A 175 10.07 -10.84 6.67
C GLN A 175 8.58 -10.55 6.48
N PHE A 176 8.14 -10.28 5.24
CA PHE A 176 6.72 -10.12 4.90
C PHE A 176 5.92 -11.35 5.32
N SER A 177 6.39 -12.55 4.95
CA SER A 177 5.72 -13.80 5.34
C SER A 177 5.67 -13.99 6.85
N LYS A 178 6.75 -13.71 7.58
CA LYS A 178 6.79 -13.80 9.05
C LYS A 178 5.84 -12.82 9.74
N ALA A 179 5.63 -11.65 9.14
CA ALA A 179 4.75 -10.61 9.65
C ALA A 179 3.28 -10.78 9.20
N GLY A 180 2.93 -11.90 8.55
CA GLY A 180 1.55 -12.20 8.16
C GLY A 180 1.09 -11.50 6.88
N PHE A 181 2.03 -11.10 6.03
CA PHE A 181 1.74 -10.58 4.70
C PHE A 181 1.96 -11.64 3.62
N GLN A 182 1.12 -11.58 2.59
CA GLN A 182 1.27 -12.34 1.36
C GLN A 182 1.74 -11.40 0.25
N ILE A 183 2.82 -11.76 -0.44
CA ILE A 183 3.21 -11.09 -1.69
C ILE A 183 2.31 -11.60 -2.82
N LEU A 184 1.64 -10.68 -3.51
CA LEU A 184 0.72 -10.96 -4.61
C LEU A 184 1.40 -10.86 -5.97
N SER A 185 2.28 -9.88 -6.15
CA SER A 185 3.04 -9.70 -7.39
C SER A 185 4.34 -8.94 -7.17
N GLU A 186 5.26 -9.09 -8.11
CA GLU A 186 6.61 -8.52 -8.08
C GLU A 186 6.94 -7.91 -9.45
N HIS A 187 7.68 -6.81 -9.46
CA HIS A 187 8.21 -6.23 -10.69
C HIS A 187 9.62 -5.71 -10.46
N ASN A 188 10.60 -6.28 -11.17
CA ASN A 188 11.98 -5.85 -11.13
C ASN A 188 12.24 -4.72 -12.14
N PHE A 189 12.95 -3.69 -11.71
CA PHE A 189 13.32 -2.56 -12.54
C PHE A 189 14.67 -1.98 -12.08
N ASP A 190 15.29 -1.17 -12.94
CA ASP A 190 16.46 -0.39 -12.55
C ASP A 190 16.05 1.05 -12.23
N THR A 191 16.24 1.47 -10.99
CA THR A 191 16.22 2.88 -10.62
C THR A 191 17.44 3.57 -11.22
N LYS A 192 17.23 4.70 -11.89
CA LYS A 192 18.30 5.57 -12.43
C LYS A 192 18.37 6.86 -11.62
N SER A 193 18.75 6.73 -10.35
CA SER A 193 18.83 7.85 -9.42
C SER A 193 20.27 8.36 -9.28
N VAL A 194 20.44 9.65 -9.03
CA VAL A 194 21.74 10.23 -8.63
C VAL A 194 22.08 9.90 -7.17
N GLN A 195 21.09 9.47 -6.37
CA GLN A 195 21.28 8.99 -5.00
C GLN A 195 21.74 7.54 -5.01
N LYS A 196 22.91 7.30 -4.40
CA LYS A 196 23.67 6.06 -4.59
C LYS A 196 23.02 4.84 -3.93
N ASP A 197 22.33 5.04 -2.83
CA ASP A 197 21.67 4.03 -2.00
C ASP A 197 20.38 3.48 -2.63
N ILE A 198 19.65 4.30 -3.40
CA ILE A 198 18.48 3.86 -4.16
C ILE A 198 18.75 3.55 -5.64
N ASN A 199 19.91 3.94 -6.18
CA ASN A 199 20.27 3.67 -7.57
C ASN A 199 20.57 2.18 -7.83
N GLY A 200 20.08 1.70 -8.98
CA GLY A 200 20.28 0.31 -9.42
C GLY A 200 19.05 -0.57 -9.27
N PRO A 201 19.23 -1.91 -9.22
CA PRO A 201 18.12 -2.86 -9.25
C PRO A 201 17.23 -2.77 -8.02
N ASN A 202 15.96 -2.45 -8.24
CA ASN A 202 14.90 -2.44 -7.25
C ASN A 202 13.72 -3.33 -7.71
N THR A 203 12.94 -3.77 -6.74
CA THR A 203 11.77 -4.60 -6.95
C THR A 203 10.58 -3.93 -6.28
N LEU A 204 9.51 -3.69 -7.04
CA LEU A 204 8.21 -3.32 -6.51
C LEU A 204 7.45 -4.59 -6.11
N LEU A 205 6.97 -4.63 -4.88
CA LEU A 205 6.11 -5.67 -4.34
C LEU A 205 4.71 -5.11 -4.15
N ILE A 206 3.70 -5.88 -4.54
CA ILE A 206 2.32 -5.68 -4.07
C ILE A 206 2.01 -6.78 -3.09
N TYR A 207 1.49 -6.39 -1.93
CA TYR A 207 1.19 -7.32 -0.85
C TYR A 207 -0.26 -7.16 -0.36
N SER A 208 -0.72 -8.18 0.35
CA SER A 208 -1.96 -8.14 1.12
C SER A 208 -1.80 -8.79 2.49
N THR A 209 -2.67 -8.43 3.41
CA THR A 209 -2.85 -9.07 4.71
C THR A 209 -4.30 -8.93 5.16
N THR A 210 -4.71 -9.71 6.16
CA THR A 210 -6.00 -9.54 6.85
C THR A 210 -5.87 -8.72 8.13
N LEU A 211 -4.68 -8.22 8.44
CA LEU A 211 -4.47 -7.32 9.57
C LEU A 211 -5.20 -5.98 9.33
N PRO A 212 -5.81 -5.37 10.36
CA PRO A 212 -6.28 -3.98 10.30
C PRO A 212 -5.14 -3.02 9.91
N VAL A 213 -5.46 -1.88 9.28
CA VAL A 213 -4.46 -0.94 8.73
C VAL A 213 -3.42 -0.54 9.77
N LYS A 214 -3.85 -0.21 10.99
CA LYS A 214 -2.95 0.17 12.10
C LYS A 214 -1.95 -0.94 12.47
N ASP A 215 -2.41 -2.19 12.52
CA ASP A 215 -1.57 -3.34 12.90
C ASP A 215 -0.63 -3.73 11.75
N ALA A 216 -1.11 -3.60 10.51
CA ALA A 216 -0.30 -3.78 9.31
C ALA A 216 0.82 -2.73 9.23
N ILE A 217 0.54 -1.44 9.48
CA ILE A 217 1.56 -0.38 9.58
C ILE A 217 2.61 -0.74 10.63
N THR A 218 2.16 -1.13 11.83
CA THR A 218 3.05 -1.54 12.94
C THR A 218 3.96 -2.70 12.53
N SER A 219 3.43 -3.65 11.74
CA SER A 219 4.15 -4.83 11.28
C SER A 219 5.13 -4.54 10.14
N LEU A 220 4.93 -3.46 9.37
CA LEU A 220 5.85 -3.02 8.31
C LEU A 220 7.08 -2.29 8.85
N GLY A 221 6.96 -1.57 9.98
CA GLY A 221 8.07 -0.78 10.55
C GLY A 221 9.39 -1.56 10.70
N PRO A 222 9.40 -2.76 11.29
CA PRO A 222 10.61 -3.58 11.38
C PRO A 222 11.18 -4.01 10.01
N ILE A 223 10.34 -4.18 8.99
CA ILE A 223 10.76 -4.57 7.64
C ILE A 223 11.43 -3.38 6.94
N ILE A 224 10.82 -2.20 7.04
CA ILE A 224 11.35 -0.93 6.52
C ILE A 224 12.73 -0.66 7.13
N LYS A 225 12.90 -0.86 8.43
CA LYS A 225 14.17 -0.66 9.13
C LYS A 225 15.33 -1.51 8.62
N LEU A 226 15.04 -2.60 7.89
CA LEU A 226 16.06 -3.50 7.32
C LEU A 226 16.53 -3.06 5.93
N LEU A 227 15.84 -2.11 5.30
CA LEU A 227 16.25 -1.55 4.03
C LEU A 227 17.59 -0.83 4.17
N PRO A 228 18.42 -0.78 3.10
CA PRO A 228 19.80 -0.32 3.19
C PRO A 228 19.93 1.21 3.07
N TYR A 229 18.81 1.91 2.95
CA TYR A 229 18.72 3.37 2.80
C TYR A 229 19.17 4.09 4.08
N LYS A 230 19.86 5.22 3.95
CA LYS A 230 20.53 5.89 5.09
C LYS A 230 20.59 7.39 5.02
#